data_AF-A0A2W1NAT3-F1
#
_entry.id   AF-A0A2W1NAT3-F1
#
_cell.length_a   1.000
_cell.length_b   1.000
_cell.length_c   1.000
_cell.angle_alpha   90.00
_cell.angle_beta   90.00
_cell.angle_gamma   90.00
#
_symmetry.space_group_name_H-M   'P 1'
#
loop_
_entity.id
_entity.type
_entity.pdbx_description
1 polymer ?
#
loop_
_entity_poly.entity_id
_entity_poly.type
_entity_poly.pdbx_seq_one_letter_code
_entity_poly.pdbx_strand_id
1 'polypeptide(L)'
;MDVSFSELKRVPSHVLQQRLETVKELKNDPLEMYEVAKDKLTGEHYLHYAYLHKQVAAIGPQSTGEEIFHQLLPLDTDDVLGIIVGDEAYIYPEAWDRAFLRNGPEGDYVWFDPAYTEDETQSELIGRRIQETLLRFKQSAELSPQAVQKLMEELDRARRRDNSE
;
A
#
# COMPACT_ATOMS: atom_id res chain seq x y z
N MET A 1 -3.39 -9.76 -26.36
CA MET A 1 -3.01 -8.56 -25.60
C MET A 1 -2.94 -9.02 -24.16
N ASP A 2 -1.73 -9.00 -23.60
CA ASP A 2 -1.52 -9.34 -22.20
C ASP A 2 -1.99 -8.17 -21.31
N VAL A 3 -2.54 -8.49 -20.14
CA VAL A 3 -3.21 -7.53 -19.26
C VAL A 3 -2.17 -6.73 -18.47
N SER A 4 -2.33 -5.40 -18.44
CA SER A 4 -1.55 -4.47 -17.61
C SER A 4 -1.74 -4.76 -16.13
N PHE A 5 -0.72 -4.53 -15.30
CA PHE A 5 -0.87 -4.64 -13.84
C PHE A 5 -1.85 -3.62 -13.28
N SER A 6 -1.99 -2.47 -13.92
CA SER A 6 -2.92 -1.41 -13.52
C SER A 6 -4.39 -1.83 -13.62
N GLU A 7 -4.70 -2.84 -14.43
CA GLU A 7 -6.05 -3.42 -14.54
C GLU A 7 -6.33 -4.47 -13.45
N LEU A 8 -5.30 -4.92 -12.74
CA LEU A 8 -5.43 -5.93 -11.70
C LEU A 8 -5.57 -5.26 -10.33
N LYS A 9 -6.67 -5.54 -9.63
CA LYS A 9 -6.86 -5.09 -8.24
C LYS A 9 -5.76 -5.59 -7.29
N ARG A 10 -5.22 -6.77 -7.59
CA ARG A 10 -4.14 -7.41 -6.84
C ARG A 10 -3.24 -8.16 -7.80
N VAL A 11 -1.94 -7.96 -7.69
CA VAL A 11 -0.95 -8.53 -8.61
C VAL A 11 -0.17 -9.62 -7.89
N PRO A 12 -0.27 -10.90 -8.31
CA PRO A 12 0.47 -11.96 -7.64
C PRO A 12 1.99 -11.78 -7.76
N SER A 13 2.72 -12.02 -6.67
CA SER A 13 4.18 -11.80 -6.63
C SER A 13 4.94 -12.61 -7.71
N HIS A 14 4.53 -13.86 -7.93
CA HIS A 14 5.13 -14.72 -8.97
C HIS A 14 4.93 -14.16 -10.39
N VAL A 15 3.86 -13.41 -10.63
CA VAL A 15 3.60 -12.78 -11.94
C VAL A 15 4.60 -11.67 -12.19
N LEU A 16 4.85 -10.81 -11.20
CA LEU A 16 5.86 -9.75 -11.30
C LEU A 16 7.26 -10.34 -11.51
N GLN A 17 7.64 -11.36 -10.73
CA GLN A 17 8.94 -12.02 -10.86
C GLN A 17 9.17 -12.63 -12.26
N GLN A 18 8.12 -13.13 -12.91
CA GLN A 18 8.24 -13.71 -14.24
C GLN A 18 8.25 -12.65 -15.35
N ARG A 19 7.49 -11.57 -15.19
CA ARG A 19 7.24 -10.57 -16.24
C ARG A 19 8.17 -9.38 -16.19
N LEU A 20 8.62 -8.96 -15.01
CA LEU A 20 9.52 -7.82 -14.89
C LEU A 20 10.95 -8.20 -15.25
N GLU A 21 11.62 -7.27 -15.92
CA GLU A 21 13.05 -7.29 -16.16
C GLU A 21 13.66 -5.93 -15.82
N THR A 22 14.86 -5.93 -15.25
CA THR A 22 15.61 -4.70 -14.97
C THR A 22 16.10 -4.09 -16.28
N VAL A 23 15.71 -2.84 -16.53
CA VAL A 23 16.21 -2.02 -17.65
C VAL A 23 17.46 -1.26 -17.22
N LYS A 24 17.43 -0.67 -16.01
CA LYS A 24 18.52 0.16 -15.50
C LYS A 24 18.56 0.13 -13.97
N GLU A 25 19.70 -0.26 -13.41
CA GLU A 25 19.98 -0.06 -11.99
C GLU A 25 20.31 1.43 -11.74
N LEU A 26 19.69 2.02 -10.73
CA LEU A 26 19.88 3.42 -10.31
C LEU A 26 20.71 3.51 -9.02
N LYS A 27 20.39 2.66 -8.04
CA LYS A 27 21.08 2.55 -6.75
C LYS A 27 20.95 1.12 -6.23
N ASN A 28 22.00 0.58 -5.64
CA ASN A 28 21.98 -0.77 -5.08
C ASN A 28 22.95 -0.87 -3.89
N ASP A 29 22.39 -0.71 -2.70
CA ASP A 29 23.11 -0.74 -1.42
C ASP A 29 22.55 -1.87 -0.54
N PRO A 30 23.26 -2.32 0.52
CA PRO A 30 22.78 -3.43 1.36
C PRO A 30 21.44 -3.19 2.08
N LEU A 31 20.96 -1.95 2.16
CA LEU A 31 19.72 -1.58 2.84
C LEU A 31 18.58 -1.31 1.87
N GLU A 32 18.89 -0.86 0.65
CA GLU A 32 17.88 -0.45 -0.32
C GLU A 32 18.38 -0.48 -1.76
N MET A 33 17.45 -0.61 -2.68
CA MET A 33 17.68 -0.71 -4.12
C MET A 33 16.66 0.13 -4.88
N TYR A 34 17.12 0.81 -5.92
CA TYR A 34 16.30 1.48 -6.93
C TYR A 34 16.69 0.99 -8.32
N GLU A 35 15.71 0.62 -9.12
CA GLU A 35 15.89 0.27 -10.52
C GLU A 35 14.69 0.70 -11.37
N VAL A 36 14.93 0.98 -12.65
CA VAL A 36 13.88 1.02 -13.67
C VAL A 36 13.68 -0.41 -14.17
N ALA A 37 12.49 -0.95 -13.96
CA ALA A 37 12.05 -2.25 -14.45
C ALA A 37 11.03 -2.08 -15.58
N LYS A 38 10.88 -3.12 -16.40
CA LYS A 38 9.93 -3.16 -17.51
C LYS A 38 9.17 -4.47 -17.50
N ASP A 39 7.87 -4.40 -17.76
CA ASP A 39 7.08 -5.58 -18.07
C ASP A 39 7.36 -6.04 -19.51
N LYS A 40 7.93 -7.24 -19.64
CA LYS A 40 8.26 -7.84 -20.93
C LYS A 40 7.05 -8.06 -21.84
N LEU A 41 5.84 -8.17 -21.29
CA LEU A 41 4.64 -8.48 -22.06
C LEU A 41 3.92 -7.22 -22.55
N THR A 42 3.77 -6.19 -21.70
CA THR A 42 3.05 -4.95 -22.04
C THR A 42 3.97 -3.84 -22.50
N GLY A 43 5.25 -3.87 -22.10
CA GLY A 43 6.22 -2.81 -22.34
C GLY A 43 6.13 -1.64 -21.36
N GLU A 44 5.25 -1.71 -20.36
CA GLU A 44 5.12 -0.71 -19.30
C GLU A 44 6.36 -0.69 -18.42
N HIS A 45 6.71 0.50 -17.91
CA HIS A 45 7.87 0.69 -17.07
C HIS A 45 7.45 0.98 -15.64
N TYR A 46 8.32 0.62 -14.71
CA TYR A 46 8.10 0.77 -13.29
C TYR A 46 9.40 1.22 -12.63
N LEU A 47 9.31 2.17 -11.72
CA LEU A 47 10.37 2.41 -10.74
C LEU A 47 10.18 1.42 -9.61
N HIS A 48 11.13 0.51 -9.47
CA HIS A 48 11.13 -0.50 -8.43
C HIS A 48 12.06 -0.07 -7.30
N TYR A 49 11.46 0.16 -6.14
CA TYR A 49 12.13 0.44 -4.89
C TYR A 49 12.00 -0.77 -3.96
N ALA A 50 13.11 -1.27 -3.44
CA ALA A 50 13.11 -2.31 -2.42
C ALA A 50 13.96 -1.89 -1.22
N TYR A 51 13.51 -2.21 0.01
CA TYR A 51 14.25 -1.92 1.23
C TYR A 51 14.18 -3.05 2.25
N LEU A 52 15.25 -3.18 3.04
CA LEU A 52 15.40 -4.18 4.10
C LEU A 52 14.89 -3.62 5.43
N HIS A 53 13.79 -4.17 5.93
CA HIS A 53 13.29 -3.91 7.27
C HIS A 53 13.90 -4.89 8.28
N LYS A 54 14.49 -4.37 9.36
CA LYS A 54 15.04 -5.17 10.46
C LYS A 54 14.24 -4.99 11.74
N GLN A 55 13.52 -6.01 12.16
CA GLN A 55 12.78 -6.05 13.41
C GLN A 55 13.69 -6.50 14.56
N VAL A 56 14.26 -5.51 15.25
CA VAL A 56 15.21 -5.70 16.36
C VAL A 56 14.60 -6.51 17.53
N ALA A 57 13.29 -6.44 17.73
CA ALA A 57 12.59 -7.16 18.80
C ALA A 57 12.32 -8.65 18.49
N ALA A 58 12.46 -9.08 17.24
CA ALA A 58 12.14 -10.45 16.79
C ALA A 58 13.37 -11.36 16.68
N ILE A 59 14.53 -10.91 17.17
CA ILE A 59 15.80 -11.67 17.13
C ILE A 59 15.71 -12.82 18.15
N GLY A 60 15.16 -13.94 17.70
CA GLY A 60 15.15 -15.22 18.40
C GLY A 60 15.88 -16.29 17.59
N PRO A 61 16.12 -17.50 18.13
CA PRO A 61 16.91 -18.54 17.46
C PRO A 61 16.37 -19.04 16.11
N GLN A 62 15.14 -18.65 15.73
CA GLN A 62 14.45 -19.09 14.52
C GLN A 62 13.94 -17.97 13.61
N SER A 63 14.29 -16.70 13.90
CA SER A 63 13.95 -15.57 13.02
C SER A 63 15.17 -14.69 12.84
N THR A 64 15.48 -14.35 11.59
CA THR A 64 16.49 -13.34 11.26
C THR A 64 16.00 -11.94 11.61
N GLY A 65 14.69 -11.76 11.79
CA GLY A 65 14.06 -10.45 11.98
C GLY A 65 14.24 -9.53 10.76
N GLU A 66 14.52 -10.08 9.58
CA GLU A 66 14.76 -9.30 8.36
C GLU A 66 13.67 -9.60 7.32
N GLU A 67 13.04 -8.55 6.80
CA GLU A 67 11.98 -8.62 5.79
C GLU A 67 12.29 -7.61 4.67
N ILE A 68 12.06 -7.99 3.41
CA ILE A 68 12.24 -7.08 2.26
C ILE A 68 10.87 -6.62 1.79
N PHE A 69 10.72 -5.30 1.71
CA PHE A 69 9.53 -4.66 1.16
C PHE A 69 9.86 -4.10 -0.22
N HIS A 70 8.90 -4.25 -1.12
CA HIS A 70 8.98 -3.86 -2.51
C HIS A 70 7.85 -2.90 -2.84
N GLN A 71 8.20 -1.87 -3.60
CA GLN A 71 7.28 -0.86 -4.11
C GLN A 71 7.55 -0.67 -5.61
N LEU A 72 6.50 -0.61 -6.42
CA LEU A 72 6.59 -0.41 -7.86
C LEU A 72 5.67 0.72 -8.28
N LEU A 73 6.27 1.85 -8.62
CA LEU A 73 5.59 3.02 -9.16
C LEU A 73 5.56 2.91 -10.70
N PRO A 74 4.37 2.91 -11.34
CA PRO A 74 4.28 2.98 -12.79
C PRO A 74 4.95 4.25 -13.33
N LEU A 75 5.67 4.13 -14.44
CA LEU A 75 6.36 5.23 -15.09
C LEU A 75 5.83 5.43 -16.52
N ASP A 76 5.64 6.70 -16.88
CA ASP A 76 5.46 7.08 -18.27
C ASP A 76 6.80 7.09 -19.02
N THR A 77 6.75 7.17 -20.36
CA THR A 77 7.97 7.16 -21.18
C THR A 77 8.88 8.35 -20.88
N ASP A 78 8.29 9.53 -20.64
CA ASP A 78 9.06 10.74 -20.32
C ASP A 78 9.73 10.60 -18.94
N ASP A 79 9.03 10.04 -17.94
CA ASP A 79 9.58 9.76 -16.61
C ASP A 79 10.82 8.86 -16.69
N VAL A 80 10.76 7.78 -17.49
CA VAL A 80 11.88 6.86 -17.69
C VAL A 80 13.10 7.60 -18.26
N LEU A 81 12.88 8.45 -19.25
CA LEU A 81 13.96 9.24 -19.86
C LEU A 81 14.54 10.24 -18.86
N GLY A 82 13.69 10.98 -18.14
CA GLY A 82 14.10 11.95 -17.12
C GLY A 82 14.96 11.31 -16.03
N ILE A 83 14.54 10.16 -15.52
CA ILE A 83 15.26 9.40 -14.48
C ILE A 83 16.61 8.88 -15.00
N ILE A 84 16.65 8.32 -16.21
CA ILE A 84 17.89 7.76 -16.78
C ILE A 84 18.92 8.86 -17.08
N VAL A 85 18.48 10.03 -17.52
CA VAL A 85 19.34 11.19 -17.79
C VAL A 85 19.78 11.89 -16.50
N GLY A 86 19.02 11.71 -15.41
CA GLY A 86 19.30 12.29 -14.09
C GLY A 86 18.67 13.66 -13.86
N ASP A 87 17.69 14.04 -14.69
CA ASP A 87 16.99 15.32 -14.60
C ASP A 87 15.76 15.26 -13.66
N GLU A 88 15.25 14.06 -13.39
CA GLU A 88 14.04 13.84 -12.60
C GLU A 88 14.32 13.13 -11.26
N ALA A 89 13.64 13.59 -10.20
CA ALA A 89 13.73 12.98 -8.88
C ALA A 89 12.89 11.70 -8.82
N TYR A 90 13.41 10.65 -8.20
CA TYR A 90 12.76 9.33 -8.12
C TYR A 90 12.75 8.74 -6.69
N ILE A 91 13.27 9.48 -5.72
CA ILE A 91 13.48 8.97 -4.36
C ILE A 91 12.14 8.86 -3.62
N TYR A 92 11.96 7.76 -2.90
CA TYR A 92 10.83 7.55 -2.01
C TYR A 92 11.10 8.18 -0.63
N PRO A 93 10.10 8.85 -0.01
CA PRO A 93 8.73 9.05 -0.48
C PRO A 93 8.51 10.31 -1.33
N GLU A 94 9.54 11.14 -1.53
CA GLU A 94 9.37 12.50 -2.06
C GLU A 94 8.81 12.58 -3.47
N ALA A 95 9.21 11.67 -4.36
CA ALA A 95 8.79 11.61 -5.76
C ALA A 95 7.63 10.63 -6.01
N TRP A 96 7.01 10.10 -4.95
CA TRP A 96 6.00 9.04 -5.02
C TRP A 96 4.63 9.58 -4.62
N ASP A 97 4.08 10.43 -5.48
CA ASP A 97 2.79 11.13 -5.29
C ASP A 97 1.62 10.48 -6.05
N ARG A 98 1.89 9.44 -6.84
CA ARG A 98 0.91 8.67 -7.61
C ARG A 98 0.72 7.28 -7.02
N ALA A 99 -0.37 6.61 -7.39
CA ALA A 99 -0.64 5.25 -6.96
C ALA A 99 0.47 4.28 -7.42
N PHE A 100 0.92 3.42 -6.49
CA PHE A 100 1.97 2.45 -6.73
C PHE A 100 1.61 1.09 -6.12
N LEU A 101 2.21 0.03 -6.64
CA LEU A 101 2.08 -1.31 -6.07
C LEU A 101 3.03 -1.45 -4.88
N ARG A 102 2.56 -2.04 -3.78
CA ARG A 102 3.42 -2.46 -2.66
C ARG A 102 3.07 -3.86 -2.20
N ASN A 103 4.06 -4.60 -1.69
CA ASN A 103 3.82 -5.89 -1.07
C ASN A 103 3.75 -5.79 0.47
N GLY A 104 3.11 -6.79 1.07
CA GLY A 104 3.38 -7.17 2.46
C GLY A 104 4.44 -8.28 2.54
N PRO A 105 4.86 -8.71 3.75
CA PRO A 105 5.97 -9.64 3.97
C PRO A 105 5.86 -10.98 3.21
N GLU A 106 4.65 -11.48 3.02
CA GLU A 106 4.33 -12.78 2.39
C GLU A 106 3.25 -12.63 1.30
N GLY A 107 3.13 -11.45 0.68
CA GLY A 107 1.91 -11.02 -0.01
C GLY A 107 2.01 -10.78 -1.51
N ASP A 108 0.89 -10.98 -2.19
CA ASP A 108 0.59 -10.33 -3.47
C ASP A 108 0.70 -8.80 -3.33
N TYR A 109 0.99 -8.13 -4.44
CA TYR A 109 1.07 -6.68 -4.48
C TYR A 109 -0.32 -6.06 -4.55
N VAL A 110 -0.50 -4.98 -3.82
CA VAL A 110 -1.72 -4.19 -3.77
C VAL A 110 -1.41 -2.74 -4.14
N TRP A 111 -2.34 -2.12 -4.85
CA TRP A 111 -2.26 -0.69 -5.15
C TRP A 111 -2.45 0.12 -3.88
N PHE A 112 -1.54 1.06 -3.66
CA PHE A 112 -1.59 2.05 -2.62
C PHE A 112 -1.53 3.43 -3.26
N ASP A 113 -2.46 4.29 -2.88
CA ASP A 113 -2.53 5.66 -3.36
C ASP A 113 -2.15 6.61 -2.21
N PRO A 114 -0.99 7.31 -2.31
CA PRO A 114 -0.53 8.24 -1.28
C PRO A 114 -1.40 9.51 -1.19
N ALA A 115 -2.21 9.81 -2.21
CA ALA A 115 -3.10 10.97 -2.24
C ALA A 115 -4.39 10.79 -1.41
N TYR A 116 -4.60 9.62 -0.79
CA TYR A 116 -5.75 9.34 0.09
C TYR A 116 -5.81 10.17 1.39
N THR A 117 -5.01 11.24 1.51
CA THR A 117 -4.96 12.15 2.66
C THR A 117 -6.28 12.92 2.87
N GLU A 118 -7.13 13.05 1.85
CA GLU A 118 -8.48 13.63 2.01
C GLU A 118 -9.42 12.77 2.87
N ASP A 119 -9.17 11.46 2.95
CA ASP A 119 -10.01 10.51 3.70
C ASP A 119 -9.61 10.42 5.19
N GLU A 120 -8.41 10.88 5.58
CA GLU A 120 -7.98 10.84 6.99
C GLU A 120 -8.86 11.72 7.88
N THR A 121 -9.29 12.89 7.39
CA THR A 121 -10.17 13.78 8.17
C THR A 121 -11.57 13.19 8.33
N GLN A 122 -12.11 12.54 7.29
CA GLN A 122 -13.41 11.87 7.35
C GLN A 122 -13.35 10.61 8.21
N SER A 123 -12.30 9.80 8.05
CA SER A 123 -11.99 8.63 8.88
C SER A 123 -11.80 9.00 10.36
N GLU A 124 -11.15 10.13 10.67
CA GLU A 124 -11.07 10.66 12.03
C GLU A 124 -12.44 11.08 12.59
N LEU A 125 -13.27 11.74 11.79
CA LEU A 125 -14.64 12.13 12.18
C LEU A 125 -15.52 10.91 12.46
N ILE A 126 -15.41 9.87 11.65
CA ILE A 126 -16.11 8.59 11.83
C ILE A 126 -15.58 7.88 13.07
N GLY A 127 -14.25 7.83 13.25
CA GLY A 127 -13.60 7.26 14.44
C GLY A 127 -14.08 7.92 15.73
N ARG A 128 -14.15 9.25 15.75
CA ARG A 128 -14.72 10.02 16.88
C ARG A 128 -16.19 9.67 17.12
N ARG A 129 -17.00 9.59 16.07
CA ARG A 129 -18.42 9.25 16.18
C ARG A 129 -18.64 7.84 16.73
N ILE A 130 -17.84 6.86 16.30
CA ILE A 130 -17.87 5.49 16.82
C ILE A 130 -17.47 5.48 18.29
N GLN A 131 -16.38 6.18 18.65
CA GLN A 131 -15.90 6.30 20.02
C GLN A 131 -16.98 6.89 20.95
N GLU A 132 -17.63 7.99 20.54
CA GLU A 132 -18.71 8.63 21.30
C GLU A 132 -19.93 7.72 21.47
N THR A 133 -20.25 6.92 20.46
CA THR A 133 -21.38 5.98 20.51
C THR A 133 -21.09 4.84 21.48
N LEU A 134 -19.87 4.29 21.46
CA LEU A 134 -19.42 3.27 22.40
C LEU A 134 -19.35 3.79 23.84
N LEU A 135 -18.87 5.01 24.05
CA LEU A 135 -18.82 5.65 25.37
C LEU A 135 -20.22 5.85 25.95
N ARG A 136 -21.17 6.34 25.14
CA ARG A 136 -22.58 6.48 25.55
C ARG A 136 -23.21 5.13 25.91
N PHE A 137 -22.95 4.11 25.12
CA PHE A 137 -23.44 2.75 25.41
C PHE A 137 -22.84 2.20 26.72
N LYS A 138 -21.53 2.36 26.93
CA LYS A 138 -20.83 1.94 28.16
C LYS A 138 -21.36 2.64 29.41
N GLN A 139 -21.80 3.89 29.29
CA GLN A 139 -22.39 4.67 30.39
C GLN A 139 -23.89 4.38 30.59
N SER A 140 -24.55 3.71 29.65
CA SER A 140 -25.95 3.32 29.80
C SER A 140 -26.08 2.16 30.79
N ALA A 141 -27.14 2.19 31.61
CA ALA A 141 -27.44 1.12 32.56
C ALA A 141 -28.05 -0.13 31.89
N GLU A 142 -28.37 -0.04 30.59
CA GLU A 142 -29.15 -1.04 29.87
C GLU A 142 -28.27 -1.83 28.89
N LEU A 143 -27.48 -2.76 29.44
CA LEU A 143 -26.61 -3.67 28.69
C LEU A 143 -27.36 -4.93 28.22
N SER A 144 -28.62 -4.78 27.82
CA SER A 144 -29.44 -5.90 27.38
C SER A 144 -28.99 -6.40 26.00
N PRO A 145 -29.25 -7.67 25.64
CA PRO A 145 -28.94 -8.20 24.31
C PRO A 145 -29.57 -7.39 23.16
N GLN A 146 -30.75 -6.81 23.39
CA GLN A 146 -31.45 -5.96 22.43
C GLN A 146 -30.74 -4.61 22.24
N ALA A 147 -30.21 -4.04 23.33
CA ALA A 147 -29.44 -2.79 23.28
C ALA A 147 -28.11 -2.98 22.55
N VAL A 148 -27.44 -4.12 22.75
CA VAL A 148 -26.23 -4.49 22.00
C VAL A 148 -26.54 -4.66 20.51
N GLN A 149 -27.64 -5.34 20.16
CA GLN A 149 -28.03 -5.50 18.76
C GLN A 149 -28.26 -4.15 18.07
N LYS A 150 -28.97 -3.24 18.73
CA LYS A 150 -29.20 -1.88 18.22
C LYS A 150 -27.90 -1.09 18.04
N LEU A 151 -26.95 -1.22 18.97
CA LEU A 151 -25.62 -0.62 18.85
C LEU A 151 -24.90 -1.15 17.61
N MET A 152 -24.88 -2.47 17.40
CA MET A 152 -24.23 -3.07 16.23
C MET A 152 -24.85 -2.59 14.91
N GLU A 153 -26.18 -2.46 14.85
CA GLU A 153 -26.89 -1.92 13.69
C GLU A 153 -26.60 -0.42 13.44
N GLU A 154 -26.34 0.35 14.49
CA GLU A 154 -25.94 1.76 14.39
C GLU A 154 -24.49 1.91 13.91
N LEU A 155 -23.57 1.07 14.42
CA LEU A 155 -22.17 1.02 13.99
C LEU A 155 -22.04 0.56 12.53
N ASP A 156 -22.79 -0.47 12.15
CA ASP A 156 -22.81 -0.95 10.76
C ASP A 156 -23.36 0.10 9.79
N ARG A 157 -24.36 0.89 10.20
CA ARG A 157 -24.86 2.01 9.38
C ARG A 157 -23.85 3.15 9.25
N ALA A 158 -23.14 3.47 10.33
CA ALA A 158 -22.07 4.46 10.28
C ALA A 158 -20.94 4.02 9.33
N ARG A 159 -20.67 2.71 9.25
CA ARG A 159 -19.66 2.12 8.36
C ARG A 159 -20.13 1.89 6.91
N ARG A 160 -21.41 1.59 6.65
CA ARG A 160 -21.91 1.32 5.28
C ARG A 160 -22.13 2.58 4.45
N ARG A 161 -22.37 3.73 5.08
CA ARG A 161 -22.48 5.02 4.39
C ARG A 161 -21.19 5.42 3.66
N ASP A 162 -20.07 4.83 4.08
CA ASP A 162 -18.72 4.94 3.52
C ASP A 162 -18.55 4.21 2.18
N ASN A 163 -19.22 3.06 1.98
CA ASN A 163 -19.06 2.23 0.79
C ASN A 163 -19.96 2.65 -0.40
N SER A 164 -20.71 3.75 -0.28
CA SER A 164 -21.78 4.13 -1.21
C SER A 164 -21.59 5.51 -1.86
N GLU A 165 -20.49 6.19 -1.56
CA GLU A 165 -20.03 7.45 -2.17
C GLU A 165 -18.63 7.25 -2.76
#